data_AF-A0A482WE83-F1
#
_entry.id   AF-A0A482WE83-F1
#
_cell.length_a   1.000
_cell.length_b   1.000
_cell.length_c   1.000
_cell.angle_alpha   90.00
_cell.angle_beta   90.00
_cell.angle_gamma   90.00
#
_symmetry.space_group_name_H-M   'P 1'
#
loop_
_entity.id
_entity.type
_entity.pdbx_description
1 polymer ?
#
loop_
_entity_poly.entity_id
_entity_poly.type
_entity_poly.pdbx_seq_one_letter_code
_entity_poly.pdbx_strand_id
1 'polypeptide(L)'
;EMTDPAAQPTIWVSKWIVYTDKCGFGYQLSNEGVEVTFSNTLRLIMLPNGINMHCIDKNGEESYMTMNNYPAGHAKNIKLL
;
A
#
# COMPACT_ATOMS: atom_id res chain seq x y z
N GLU A 1 -22.64 15.89 13.11
CA GLU A 1 -21.91 15.07 14.10
C GLU A 1 -22.12 13.59 13.74
N MET A 2 -21.05 12.81 13.54
CA MET A 2 -21.16 11.35 13.46
C MET A 2 -21.32 10.81 14.89
N THR A 3 -22.55 10.82 15.40
CA THR A 3 -22.86 10.43 16.78
C THR A 3 -23.16 8.94 16.95
N ASP A 4 -23.44 8.22 15.85
CA ASP A 4 -23.71 6.78 15.89
C ASP A 4 -22.38 6.00 15.91
N PRO A 5 -22.04 5.32 17.03
CA PRO A 5 -20.82 4.51 17.11
C PRO A 5 -20.79 3.37 16.10
N ALA A 6 -21.94 2.85 15.66
CA ALA A 6 -22.03 1.78 14.67
C ALA A 6 -21.74 2.28 13.24
N ALA A 7 -21.80 3.59 13.00
CA ALA A 7 -21.50 4.21 11.72
C ALA A 7 -20.02 4.62 11.57
N GLN A 8 -19.16 4.28 12.53
CA GLN A 8 -17.73 4.59 12.45
C GLN A 8 -17.06 3.76 11.34
N PRO A 9 -16.16 4.36 10.54
CA PRO A 9 -15.46 3.64 9.49
C PRO A 9 -14.50 2.62 10.09
N THR A 10 -14.47 1.42 9.50
CA THR A 10 -13.56 0.35 9.93
C THR A 10 -12.10 0.69 9.67
N ILE A 11 -11.82 1.37 8.56
CA ILE A 11 -10.47 1.76 8.13
C ILE A 11 -10.52 3.17 7.52
N TRP A 12 -9.51 3.99 7.81
CA TRP A 12 -9.31 5.31 7.20
C TRP A 12 -7.83 5.57 6.94
N VAL A 13 -7.53 6.54 6.09
CA VAL A 13 -6.15 6.99 5.86
C VAL A 13 -5.70 7.83 7.07
N SER A 14 -4.62 7.40 7.72
CA SER A 14 -4.06 8.05 8.91
C SER A 14 -2.91 9.01 8.57
N LYS A 15 -2.10 8.67 7.57
CA LYS A 15 -0.94 9.47 7.12
C LYS A 15 -0.75 9.30 5.61
N TRP A 16 -0.18 10.30 4.95
CA TRP A 16 0.17 10.21 3.53
C TRP A 16 1.43 11.00 3.21
N ILE A 17 2.12 10.59 2.14
CA ILE A 17 3.29 11.25 1.58
C ILE A 17 3.16 11.31 0.06
N VAL A 18 3.51 12.45 -0.52
CA VAL A 18 3.59 12.62 -1.98
C VAL A 18 5.07 12.63 -2.35
N TYR A 19 5.48 11.68 -3.18
CA TYR A 19 6.86 11.58 -3.67
C TYR A 19 6.86 11.59 -5.21
N THR A 20 6.60 12.77 -5.76
CA THR A 20 6.35 13.04 -7.19
C THR A 20 7.50 12.63 -8.10
N ASP A 21 8.74 12.63 -7.63
CA ASP A 21 9.90 12.42 -8.51
C ASP A 21 10.14 10.95 -8.87
N LYS A 22 9.64 9.98 -8.08
CA LYS A 22 9.98 8.55 -8.26
C LYS A 22 8.87 7.56 -7.93
N CYS A 23 8.00 7.85 -6.96
CA CYS A 23 7.14 6.83 -6.34
C CYS A 23 5.66 7.18 -6.35
N GLY A 24 5.25 8.35 -6.85
CA GLY A 24 3.85 8.76 -6.90
C GLY A 24 3.31 9.17 -5.52
N PHE A 25 2.45 8.34 -4.94
CA PHE A 25 1.69 8.63 -3.70
C PHE A 25 1.73 7.43 -2.74
N GLY A 26 2.12 7.66 -1.48
CA GLY A 26 2.12 6.65 -0.43
C GLY A 26 1.20 7.04 0.72
N TYR A 27 0.52 6.07 1.33
CA TYR A 27 -0.35 6.31 2.47
C TYR A 27 -0.36 5.15 3.46
N GLN A 28 -0.65 5.49 4.72
CA GLN A 28 -0.83 4.57 5.82
C GLN A 28 -2.30 4.58 6.24
N LEU A 29 -2.83 3.40 6.51
CA LEU A 29 -4.18 3.17 7.02
C LEU A 29 -4.18 3.16 8.55
N SER A 30 -5.37 3.30 9.14
CA SER A 30 -5.56 3.26 10.60
C SER A 30 -5.24 1.93 11.26
N ASN A 31 -5.12 0.86 10.46
CA ASN A 31 -4.71 -0.46 10.91
C ASN A 31 -3.22 -0.74 10.68
N GLU A 32 -2.39 0.29 10.45
CA GLU A 32 -0.95 0.19 10.14
C GLU A 32 -0.63 -0.46 8.76
N GLY A 33 -1.63 -0.74 7.92
CA GLY A 33 -1.38 -1.11 6.53
C GLY A 33 -0.80 0.06 5.74
N VAL A 34 0.11 -0.22 4.81
CA VAL A 34 0.79 0.81 3.99
C VAL A 34 0.57 0.51 2.52
N GLU A 35 0.30 1.53 1.72
CA GLU A 35 0.20 1.42 0.26
C GLU A 35 1.03 2.49 -0.44
N VAL A 36 1.67 2.10 -1.53
CA VAL A 36 2.40 3.00 -2.43
C VAL A 36 1.91 2.78 -3.86
N THR A 37 1.46 3.86 -4.51
CA THR A 37 1.12 3.88 -5.94
C THR A 37 2.23 4.55 -6.73
N PHE A 38 2.95 3.77 -7.52
CA PHE A 38 4.04 4.20 -8.38
C PHE A 38 3.52 4.92 -9.64
N SER A 39 4.41 5.71 -10.26
CA SER A 39 4.09 6.51 -11.47
C SER A 39 3.68 5.67 -12.69
N ASN A 40 4.03 4.38 -12.71
CA ASN A 40 3.64 3.43 -13.74
C ASN A 40 2.33 2.68 -13.42
N THR A 41 1.52 3.20 -12.48
CA THR A 41 0.25 2.63 -12.03
C THR A 41 0.39 1.30 -11.27
N LEU A 42 1.61 0.86 -10.95
CA LEU A 42 1.82 -0.25 -10.02
C LEU A 42 1.42 0.18 -8.62
N ARG A 43 0.64 -0.64 -7.92
CA ARG A 43 0.30 -0.45 -6.51
C ARG A 43 0.91 -1.55 -5.69
N LEU A 44 1.54 -1.17 -4.58
CA LEU A 44 2.16 -2.10 -3.65
C LEU A 44 1.59 -1.85 -2.26
N ILE A 45 0.96 -2.86 -1.70
CA ILE A 45 0.22 -2.80 -0.43
C ILE A 45 0.91 -3.76 0.53
N MET A 46 1.40 -3.26 1.65
CA MET A 46 1.88 -4.06 2.78
C MET A 46 0.76 -4.19 3.80
N LEU A 47 0.47 -5.43 4.19
CA LEU A 47 -0.52 -5.71 5.22
C LEU A 47 0.02 -5.29 6.60
N PRO A 48 -0.88 -5.05 7.58
CA PRO A 48 -0.50 -4.67 8.95
C PRO A 48 0.50 -5.58 9.66
N ASN A 49 0.65 -6.82 9.19
CA ASN A 49 1.61 -7.77 9.76
C ASN A 49 3.06 -7.48 9.34
N GLY A 50 3.31 -6.53 8.45
CA GLY A 50 4.65 -6.14 7.98
C GLY A 50 5.36 -7.22 7.16
N ILE A 51 4.68 -8.31 6.80
CA ILE A 51 5.26 -9.48 6.13
C ILE A 51 4.60 -9.69 4.78
N ASN A 52 3.27 -9.71 4.76
CA ASN A 52 2.49 -10.00 3.55
C ASN A 52 2.33 -8.75 2.71
N MET A 53 2.45 -8.92 1.41
CA MET A 53 2.36 -7.87 0.43
C MET A 53 1.42 -8.28 -0.70
N HIS A 54 0.59 -7.33 -1.12
CA HIS A 54 -0.28 -7.43 -2.28
C HIS A 54 0.21 -6.41 -3.31
N CYS A 55 0.45 -6.88 -4.53
CA CYS A 55 0.89 -6.05 -5.64
C CYS A 55 -0.18 -6.10 -6.74
N ILE A 56 -0.61 -4.94 -7.20
CA ILE A 56 -1.59 -4.78 -8.28
C ILE A 56 -0.89 -4.05 -9.42
N ASP A 57 -0.79 -4.69 -10.57
CA ASP A 57 -0.15 -4.10 -11.74
C ASP A 57 -1.06 -3.10 -12.48
N LYS A 58 -0.52 -2.47 -13.52
CA LYS A 58 -1.25 -1.51 -14.36
C LYS A 58 -2.45 -2.11 -15.10
N ASN A 59 -2.48 -3.43 -15.28
CA ASN A 59 -3.56 -4.17 -15.92
C ASN A 59 -4.61 -4.64 -14.89
N GLY A 60 -4.37 -4.39 -13.60
CA GLY A 60 -5.20 -4.88 -12.50
C GLY A 60 -4.89 -6.32 -12.10
N GLU A 61 -3.80 -6.91 -12.59
CA GLU A 61 -3.38 -8.26 -12.18
C GLU A 61 -2.84 -8.22 -10.75
N GLU A 62 -3.44 -9.06 -9.91
CA GLU A 62 -3.12 -9.18 -8.49
C GLU A 62 -2.06 -10.27 -8.26
N SER A 63 -1.07 -9.96 -7.44
CA SER A 63 -0.04 -10.91 -7.02
C SER A 63 0.25 -10.79 -5.53
N TYR A 64 0.42 -11.94 -4.88
CA TYR A 64 0.62 -12.05 -3.44
C TYR A 64 2.06 -12.51 -3.16
N MET A 65 2.74 -11.77 -2.32
CA MET A 65 4.16 -11.96 -2.03
C MET A 65 4.48 -11.58 -0.59
N THR A 66 5.74 -11.74 -0.18
CA THR A 66 6.18 -11.35 1.17
C THR A 66 7.46 -10.53 1.10
N MET A 67 7.79 -9.84 2.18
CA MET A 67 9.06 -9.09 2.31
C MET A 67 10.32 -9.93 2.06
N ASN A 68 10.23 -11.26 2.16
CA ASN A 68 11.36 -12.17 1.95
C ASN A 68 11.23 -13.02 0.67
N ASN A 69 10.07 -13.01 0.01
CA ASN A 69 9.82 -13.84 -1.17
C ASN A 69 9.04 -13.02 -2.20
N TYR A 70 9.77 -12.47 -3.17
CA TYR A 70 9.26 -11.62 -4.22
C TYR A 70 10.08 -11.73 -5.52
N PRO A 71 9.50 -11.43 -6.69
CA PRO A 71 10.24 -11.49 -7.95
C PRO A 71 11.30 -10.38 -8.00
N ALA A 72 12.48 -10.68 -8.56
CA ALA A 72 13.59 -9.73 -8.64
C ALA A 72 13.22 -8.37 -9.25
N GLY A 73 12.23 -8.34 -10.16
CA GLY A 73 11.69 -7.12 -10.77
C GLY A 73 11.08 -6.12 -9.77
N HIS A 74 10.61 -6.57 -8.60
CA HIS A 74 10.00 -5.71 -7.58
C HIS A 74 10.99 -5.21 -6.51
N ALA A 75 12.25 -5.63 -6.54
CA ALA A 75 13.22 -5.33 -5.49
C ALA A 75 13.44 -3.83 -5.22
N LYS A 76 13.39 -2.99 -6.26
CA LYS A 76 13.51 -1.53 -6.10
C LYS A 76 12.27 -0.91 -5.46
N ASN A 77 11.10 -1.41 -5.82
CA ASN A 77 9.81 -0.88 -5.36
C ASN A 77 9.58 -1.24 -3.88
N ILE A 78 9.99 -2.44 -3.46
CA ILE A 78 9.89 -2.89 -2.07
C ILE A 78 10.79 -2.07 -1.14
N LYS A 79 11.98 -1.65 -1.61
CA LYS A 79 12.88 -0.77 -0.82
C LYS A 79 12.36 0.65 -0.61
N LEU A 80 11.35 1.06 -1.38
CA LEU A 80 10.74 2.38 -1.30
C LEU A 80 9.48 2.40 -0.42
N LEU A 81 9.07 1.22 0.04
CA LEU A 81 8.06 1.04 1.09
C LEU A 81 8.72 1.19 2.46
#